data_AF-A0AAD3TW31-F1
#
_entry.id   AF-A0AAD3TW31-F1
#
_cell.length_a   1.000
_cell.length_b   1.000
_cell.length_c   1.000
_cell.angle_alpha   90.00
_cell.angle_beta   90.00
_cell.angle_gamma   90.00
#
_symmetry.space_group_name_H-M   'P 1'
#
loop_
_entity.id
_entity.type
_entity.pdbx_description
1 polymer ?
#
loop_
_entity_poly.entity_id
_entity_poly.type
_entity_poly.pdbx_seq_one_letter_code
_entity_poly.pdbx_strand_id
1 'polypeptide(L)'
;MFALAIATLAAIATAAPICQPPAAQAASQATAPAGVLAANPAPSAASVAPSTAPVDSTTGDATYYAVGLGACGWTNSDSEMVVAINAPQWEAGKHCGQFVTITGPAGTAQAKVVDLCPGCASGDLDMSPDLFTRVIGDHGIGRAKMDWSFTGEVDTVAAPNAHALAGLQ
;
A
#
# COMPACT_ATOMS: atom_id res chain seq x y z
N MET A 1 -48.93 -41.60 -47.74
CA MET A 1 -47.61 -42.24 -47.53
C MET A 1 -46.55 -41.15 -47.66
N PHE A 2 -45.51 -41.20 -46.83
CA PHE A 2 -44.49 -40.15 -46.55
C PHE A 2 -44.91 -39.06 -45.57
N ALA A 3 -44.11 -38.67 -44.59
CA ALA A 3 -43.13 -39.32 -43.71
C ALA A 3 -42.81 -38.24 -42.67
N LEU A 4 -42.94 -38.60 -41.39
CA LEU A 4 -42.64 -37.78 -40.23
C LEU A 4 -41.12 -37.53 -40.16
N ALA A 5 -40.69 -36.27 -40.02
CA ALA A 5 -39.31 -35.96 -39.62
C ALA A 5 -39.34 -34.82 -38.59
N ILE A 6 -39.20 -35.21 -37.33
CA ILE A 6 -39.09 -34.32 -36.16
C ILE A 6 -37.61 -33.94 -36.06
N ALA A 7 -37.27 -32.69 -36.34
CA ALA A 7 -35.94 -32.15 -36.06
C ALA A 7 -35.93 -31.62 -34.63
N THR A 8 -35.41 -32.41 -33.70
CA THR A 8 -35.13 -31.98 -32.32
C THR A 8 -33.92 -31.05 -32.33
N LEU A 9 -34.14 -29.77 -32.00
CA LEU A 9 -33.07 -28.80 -31.76
C LEU A 9 -32.49 -29.06 -30.36
N ALA A 10 -31.26 -29.55 -30.30
CA ALA A 10 -30.51 -29.72 -29.06
C ALA A 10 -30.01 -28.37 -28.54
N ALA A 11 -30.20 -28.14 -27.24
CA ALA A 11 -29.74 -26.95 -26.52
C ALA A 11 -28.22 -26.96 -26.36
N ILE A 12 -27.58 -25.80 -26.57
CA ILE A 12 -26.17 -25.57 -26.24
C ILE A 12 -26.14 -24.57 -25.08
N ALA A 13 -26.05 -25.09 -23.86
CA ALA A 13 -25.76 -24.28 -22.68
C ALA A 13 -24.23 -24.12 -22.58
N THR A 14 -23.71 -22.93 -22.88
CA THR A 14 -22.31 -22.59 -22.62
C THR A 14 -22.12 -22.33 -21.13
N ALA A 15 -21.50 -23.28 -20.43
CA ALA A 15 -21.11 -23.15 -19.03
C ALA A 15 -20.04 -22.06 -18.86
N ALA A 16 -20.23 -21.18 -17.89
CA ALA A 16 -19.25 -20.20 -17.45
C ALA A 16 -18.08 -20.88 -16.68
N PRO A 17 -16.86 -20.31 -16.70
CA PRO A 17 -15.74 -20.85 -15.95
C PRO A 17 -15.93 -20.67 -14.44
N ILE A 18 -15.98 -21.80 -13.74
CA ILE A 18 -16.08 -21.92 -12.29
C ILE A 18 -14.67 -21.68 -11.72
N CYS A 19 -14.44 -20.51 -11.10
CA CYS A 19 -13.24 -20.31 -10.28
C CYS A 19 -13.47 -20.98 -8.92
N GLN A 20 -13.19 -22.28 -8.84
CA GLN A 20 -13.14 -23.01 -7.57
C GLN A 20 -11.82 -22.70 -6.83
N PRO A 21 -11.85 -22.21 -5.59
CA PRO A 21 -10.68 -22.16 -4.73
C PRO A 21 -10.32 -23.58 -4.27
N PRO A 22 -9.03 -23.98 -4.28
CA PRO A 22 -8.63 -25.25 -3.71
C PRO A 22 -8.81 -25.23 -2.19
N ALA A 23 -9.51 -26.25 -1.71
CA ALA A 23 -9.80 -26.52 -0.31
C ALA A 23 -8.52 -26.53 0.55
N ALA A 24 -8.65 -25.90 1.72
CA ALA A 24 -7.77 -26.11 2.85
C ALA A 24 -7.64 -27.61 3.16
N GLN A 25 -6.41 -28.11 3.22
CA GLN A 25 -6.10 -29.39 3.83
C GLN A 25 -5.12 -29.15 4.97
N ALA A 26 -5.65 -29.28 6.18
CA ALA A 26 -4.88 -29.41 7.41
C ALA A 26 -4.12 -30.75 7.39
N ALA A 27 -2.83 -30.71 7.73
CA ALA A 27 -2.04 -31.89 8.04
C ALA A 27 -1.38 -31.72 9.42
N SER A 28 -1.55 -32.72 10.26
CA SER A 28 -1.09 -32.79 11.65
C SER A 28 0.09 -33.77 11.76
N GLN A 29 1.20 -33.26 12.32
CA GLN A 29 2.27 -33.88 13.14
C GLN A 29 3.13 -35.08 12.65
N ALA A 30 4.45 -34.92 12.81
CA ALA A 30 5.33 -35.91 13.47
C ALA A 30 6.67 -35.26 13.92
N THR A 31 7.23 -35.81 14.99
CA THR A 31 8.29 -35.27 15.86
C THR A 31 9.68 -35.90 15.61
N ALA A 32 10.74 -35.19 16.05
CA ALA A 32 12.11 -35.62 16.46
C ALA A 32 13.28 -35.46 15.45
N PRO A 33 14.56 -35.40 15.90
CA PRO A 33 15.13 -34.88 17.15
C PRO A 33 16.21 -33.77 16.92
N ALA A 34 16.77 -33.28 18.03
CA ALA A 34 17.78 -32.23 18.13
C ALA A 34 19.06 -32.46 17.29
N GLY A 35 19.45 -31.42 16.56
CA GLY A 35 20.73 -31.30 15.85
C GLY A 35 21.13 -29.83 15.77
N VAL A 36 22.04 -29.41 16.63
CA VAL A 36 22.66 -28.09 16.73
C VAL A 36 23.55 -27.82 15.51
N LEU A 37 23.24 -26.80 14.70
CA LEU A 37 24.21 -26.08 13.87
C LEU A 37 23.81 -24.60 13.68
N ALA A 38 24.68 -23.73 14.20
CA ALA A 38 24.94 -22.33 13.82
C ALA A 38 23.74 -21.36 13.67
N ALA A 39 23.50 -20.57 14.72
CA ALA A 39 22.80 -19.30 14.61
C ALA A 39 23.63 -18.33 13.74
N ASN A 40 23.14 -18.03 12.53
CA ASN A 40 23.55 -16.81 11.85
C ASN A 40 23.03 -15.62 12.68
N PRO A 41 23.86 -14.62 13.00
CA PRO A 41 23.32 -13.39 13.56
C PRO A 41 22.41 -12.78 12.50
N ALA A 42 21.12 -12.60 12.86
CA ALA A 42 20.22 -11.73 12.12
C ALA A 42 20.91 -10.37 11.92
N PRO A 43 20.82 -9.74 10.75
CA PRO A 43 21.26 -8.36 10.63
C PRO A 43 20.47 -7.56 11.67
N SER A 44 21.20 -6.99 12.63
CA SER A 44 20.66 -6.08 13.63
C SER A 44 19.76 -5.08 12.91
N ALA A 45 18.49 -5.01 13.32
CA ALA A 45 17.66 -3.86 13.04
C ALA A 45 18.47 -2.65 13.51
N ALA A 46 19.03 -1.90 12.58
CA ALA A 46 19.57 -0.60 12.87
C ALA A 46 18.37 0.21 13.38
N SER A 47 18.33 0.43 14.69
CA SER A 47 17.49 1.47 15.27
C SER A 47 17.95 2.78 14.64
N VAL A 48 17.29 3.18 13.55
CA VAL A 48 17.40 4.52 13.02
C VAL A 48 16.88 5.42 14.12
N ALA A 49 17.79 6.06 14.85
CA ALA A 49 17.42 7.05 15.84
C ALA A 49 16.59 8.13 15.13
N PRO A 50 15.47 8.58 15.71
CA PRO A 50 14.71 9.67 15.12
C PRO A 50 15.61 10.90 15.09
N SER A 51 15.91 11.39 13.89
CA SER A 51 16.58 12.67 13.69
C SER A 51 15.72 13.78 14.30
N THR A 52 16.20 14.40 15.37
CA THR A 52 15.56 15.52 16.09
C THR A 52 15.68 16.85 15.34
N ALA A 53 15.61 16.84 14.01
CA ALA A 53 15.33 18.07 13.28
C ALA A 53 13.88 18.49 13.59
N PRO A 54 13.59 19.79 13.78
CA PRO A 54 12.21 20.25 13.79
C PRO A 54 11.56 19.82 12.47
N VAL A 55 10.65 18.85 12.54
CA VAL A 55 9.85 18.46 11.39
C VAL A 55 8.70 19.45 11.32
N ASP A 56 8.62 20.21 10.23
CA ASP A 56 7.45 21.06 9.98
C ASP A 56 6.23 20.14 9.86
N SER A 57 5.37 20.17 10.87
CA SER A 57 4.14 19.37 10.91
C SER A 57 3.05 20.05 10.11
N THR A 58 2.31 19.25 9.34
CA THR A 58 1.20 19.64 8.49
C THR A 58 -0.07 18.99 9.02
N THR A 59 -1.11 19.79 9.25
CA THR A 59 -2.44 19.28 9.58
C THR A 59 -3.29 19.19 8.30
N GLY A 60 -4.01 18.10 8.15
CA GLY A 60 -4.93 17.90 7.02
C GLY A 60 -6.02 16.89 7.31
N ASP A 61 -6.79 16.54 6.29
CA ASP A 61 -7.72 15.42 6.32
C ASP A 61 -7.14 14.19 5.62
N ALA A 62 -7.45 13.02 6.16
CA ALA A 62 -7.19 11.72 5.59
C ALA A 62 -8.42 11.20 4.86
N THR A 63 -8.24 10.65 3.67
CA THR A 63 -9.18 9.71 3.03
C THR A 63 -8.45 8.42 2.65
N TYR A 64 -9.12 7.50 1.96
CA TYR A 64 -8.48 6.33 1.36
C TYR A 64 -8.98 6.07 -0.06
N TYR A 65 -8.15 5.38 -0.85
CA TYR A 65 -8.42 5.01 -2.23
C TYR A 65 -8.03 3.56 -2.52
N ALA A 66 -8.52 3.02 -3.64
CA ALA A 66 -8.04 1.73 -4.15
C ALA A 66 -6.69 1.93 -4.84
N VAL A 67 -5.63 1.33 -4.27
CA VAL A 67 -4.26 1.52 -4.70
C VAL A 67 -4.00 0.75 -6.00
N GLY A 68 -3.21 1.36 -6.88
CA GLY A 68 -2.82 0.77 -8.16
C GLY A 68 -1.56 1.43 -8.72
N LEU A 69 -1.56 1.72 -10.02
CA LEU A 69 -0.49 2.47 -10.67
C LEU A 69 -0.59 3.95 -10.27
N GLY A 70 0.38 4.44 -9.50
CA GLY A 70 0.44 5.83 -9.05
C GLY A 70 1.21 6.75 -10.00
N ALA A 71 1.07 8.06 -9.80
CA ALA A 71 1.76 9.11 -10.54
C ALA A 71 3.28 9.08 -10.41
N CYS A 72 3.83 8.41 -9.39
CA CYS A 72 5.28 8.14 -9.30
C CYS A 72 5.77 7.02 -10.24
N GLY A 73 4.86 6.34 -10.94
CA GLY A 73 5.18 5.30 -11.93
C GLY A 73 5.32 3.89 -11.36
N TRP A 74 4.95 3.68 -10.09
CA TRP A 74 4.97 2.36 -9.44
C TRP A 74 3.57 1.82 -9.26
N THR A 75 3.43 0.48 -9.32
CA THR A 75 2.22 -0.20 -8.90
C THR A 75 2.38 -0.64 -7.46
N ASN A 76 1.45 -0.21 -6.61
CA ASN A 76 1.36 -0.61 -5.21
C ASN A 76 -0.01 -1.26 -4.96
N SER A 77 -0.20 -1.75 -3.73
CA SER A 77 -1.41 -2.47 -3.31
C SER A 77 -2.02 -1.89 -2.04
N ASP A 78 -3.29 -2.25 -1.79
CA ASP A 78 -4.08 -1.75 -0.66
C ASP A 78 -3.47 -2.07 0.71
N SER A 79 -2.62 -3.10 0.77
CA SER A 79 -1.96 -3.56 2.00
C SER A 79 -0.60 -2.90 2.28
N GLU A 80 -0.07 -2.12 1.33
CA GLU A 80 1.18 -1.39 1.54
C GLU A 80 0.93 -0.07 2.28
N MET A 81 1.89 0.39 3.07
CA MET A 81 1.81 1.69 3.74
C MET A 81 2.20 2.80 2.76
N VAL A 82 1.25 3.19 1.93
CA VAL A 82 1.45 4.17 0.86
C VAL A 82 0.39 5.26 0.88
N VAL A 83 0.73 6.40 0.28
CA VAL A 83 -0.12 7.58 0.25
C VAL A 83 -0.01 8.33 -1.07
N ALA A 84 -1.13 8.94 -1.48
CA ALA A 84 -1.20 9.97 -2.49
C ALA A 84 -1.19 11.35 -1.82
N ILE A 85 -0.29 12.23 -2.27
CA ILE A 85 -0.19 13.60 -1.74
C ILE A 85 -0.98 14.58 -2.61
N ASN A 86 -1.51 15.64 -2.01
CA ASN A 86 -2.26 16.68 -2.71
C ASN A 86 -1.42 17.42 -3.77
N ALA A 87 -2.11 17.98 -4.78
CA ALA A 87 -1.48 18.71 -5.86
C ALA A 87 -0.60 19.91 -5.43
N PRO A 88 -0.99 20.74 -4.43
CA PRO A 88 -0.14 21.82 -3.92
C PRO A 88 1.23 21.35 -3.42
N GLN A 89 1.31 20.17 -2.81
CA GLN A 89 2.56 19.62 -2.27
C GLN A 89 3.19 18.58 -3.21
N TRP A 90 2.66 18.37 -4.41
CA TRP A 90 3.18 17.38 -5.36
C TRP A 90 4.51 17.81 -5.99
N GLU A 91 4.66 19.10 -6.27
CA GLU A 91 5.90 19.70 -6.80
C GLU A 91 6.49 18.90 -7.99
N ALA A 92 5.63 18.61 -8.98
CA ALA A 92 5.98 17.82 -10.17
C ALA A 92 6.62 16.45 -9.87
N GLY A 93 6.21 15.80 -8.78
CA GLY A 93 6.70 14.48 -8.37
C GLY A 93 8.00 14.53 -7.55
N LYS A 94 8.45 15.71 -7.13
CA LYS A 94 9.64 15.89 -6.28
C LYS A 94 9.56 15.08 -4.97
N HIS A 95 8.36 14.79 -4.51
CA HIS A 95 8.11 14.05 -3.27
C HIS A 95 7.93 12.53 -3.47
N CYS A 96 8.05 12.01 -4.71
CA CYS A 96 7.99 10.58 -4.96
C CYS A 96 9.06 9.81 -4.21
N GLY A 97 8.66 8.72 -3.55
CA GLY A 97 9.55 7.87 -2.77
C GLY A 97 9.95 8.45 -1.40
N GLN A 98 9.54 9.67 -1.07
CA GLN A 98 9.74 10.20 0.28
C GLN A 98 8.79 9.53 1.28
N PHE A 99 9.22 9.44 2.53
CA PHE A 99 8.41 8.95 3.62
C PHE A 99 7.79 10.08 4.44
N VAL A 100 6.59 9.81 4.94
CA VAL A 100 5.88 10.67 5.89
C VAL A 100 5.58 9.90 7.17
N THR A 101 5.65 10.57 8.31
CA THR A 101 5.06 10.07 9.57
C THR A 101 3.70 10.71 9.73
N ILE A 102 2.67 9.91 9.90
CA ILE A 102 1.26 10.32 10.02
C ILE A 102 0.75 9.91 11.40
N THR A 103 0.10 10.83 12.09
CA THR A 103 -0.57 10.58 13.37
C THR A 103 -2.04 10.95 13.25
N GLY A 104 -2.91 9.96 13.43
CA GLY A 104 -4.35 10.11 13.48
C GLY A 104 -4.93 9.58 14.80
N PRO A 105 -6.26 9.53 14.93
CA PRO A 105 -6.92 9.13 16.17
C PRO A 105 -6.69 7.67 16.58
N ALA A 106 -6.41 6.77 15.64
CA ALA A 106 -6.17 5.34 15.95
C ALA A 106 -4.68 5.03 16.17
N GLY A 107 -3.77 5.85 15.66
CA GLY A 107 -2.34 5.65 15.88
C GLY A 107 -1.44 6.42 14.92
N THR A 108 -0.17 6.04 14.96
CA THR A 108 0.91 6.62 14.15
C THR A 108 1.52 5.56 13.25
N ALA A 109 1.79 5.93 12.00
CA ALA A 109 2.47 5.07 11.03
C ALA A 109 3.35 5.89 10.08
N GLN A 110 4.33 5.23 9.47
CA GLN A 110 5.07 5.79 8.34
C GLN A 110 4.52 5.25 7.04
N ALA A 111 4.49 6.08 6.01
CA ALA A 111 4.01 5.72 4.68
C ALA A 111 4.87 6.35 3.59
N LYS A 112 4.96 5.67 2.44
CA LYS A 112 5.68 6.17 1.26
C LYS A 112 4.74 6.95 0.34
N VAL A 113 5.19 8.10 -0.14
CA VAL A 113 4.50 8.87 -1.18
C VAL A 113 4.72 8.17 -2.53
N VAL A 114 3.64 7.67 -3.12
CA VAL A 114 3.67 6.92 -4.39
C VAL A 114 2.74 7.48 -5.45
N ASP A 115 1.89 8.43 -5.10
CA ASP A 115 0.86 8.93 -6.00
C ASP A 115 0.53 10.42 -5.75
N LEU A 116 -0.18 11.00 -6.72
CA LEU A 116 -0.76 12.33 -6.68
C LEU A 116 -2.27 12.19 -6.47
N CYS A 117 -2.81 12.92 -5.51
CA CYS A 117 -4.25 13.15 -5.37
C CYS A 117 -4.59 14.55 -5.92
N PRO A 118 -5.12 14.68 -7.15
CA PRO A 118 -5.38 16.00 -7.75
C PRO A 118 -6.50 16.78 -7.05
N GLY A 119 -7.45 16.07 -6.42
CA GLY A 119 -8.60 16.67 -5.74
C GLY A 119 -8.40 16.95 -4.25
N CYS A 120 -7.28 16.53 -3.67
CA CYS A 120 -7.01 16.72 -2.25
C CYS A 120 -6.63 18.19 -1.96
N ALA A 121 -7.12 18.73 -0.84
CA ALA A 121 -6.75 20.07 -0.40
C ALA A 121 -5.28 20.09 0.10
N SER A 122 -4.70 21.28 0.25
CA SER A 122 -3.38 21.41 0.85
C SER A 122 -3.36 20.78 2.24
N GLY A 123 -2.38 19.91 2.49
CA GLY A 123 -2.24 19.15 3.73
C GLY A 123 -2.99 17.82 3.77
N ASP A 124 -3.96 17.59 2.88
CA ASP A 124 -4.70 16.33 2.82
C ASP A 124 -3.84 15.20 2.24
N LEU A 125 -4.12 13.99 2.71
CA LEU A 125 -3.51 12.74 2.26
C LEU A 125 -4.60 11.71 1.89
N ASP A 126 -4.42 11.03 0.75
CA ASP A 126 -5.26 9.91 0.36
C ASP A 126 -4.49 8.60 0.56
N MET A 127 -4.92 7.77 1.51
CA MET A 127 -4.15 6.66 2.05
C MET A 127 -4.51 5.33 1.38
N SER A 128 -3.61 4.36 1.45
CA SER A 128 -4.02 2.97 1.26
C SER A 128 -5.05 2.55 2.34
N PRO A 129 -5.94 1.58 2.05
CA PRO A 129 -6.93 1.10 3.02
C PRO A 129 -6.31 0.58 4.32
N ASP A 130 -5.18 -0.14 4.27
CA ASP A 130 -4.52 -0.64 5.48
C ASP A 130 -3.86 0.49 6.28
N LEU A 131 -3.29 1.51 5.60
CA LEU A 131 -2.75 2.69 6.28
C LEU A 131 -3.87 3.48 6.97
N PHE A 132 -4.99 3.72 6.30
CA PHE A 132 -6.15 4.39 6.89
C PHE A 132 -6.67 3.65 8.12
N THR A 133 -6.81 2.32 8.04
CA THR A 133 -7.18 1.48 9.19
C THR A 133 -6.23 1.69 10.36
N ARG A 134 -4.93 1.79 10.08
CA ARG A 134 -3.89 1.90 11.09
C ARG A 134 -3.86 3.26 11.80
N VAL A 135 -4.08 4.36 11.08
CA VAL A 135 -3.94 5.72 11.64
C VAL A 135 -5.27 6.39 11.96
N ILE A 136 -6.33 6.07 11.22
CA ILE A 136 -7.69 6.61 11.43
C ILE A 136 -8.61 5.59 12.08
N GLY A 137 -8.62 4.35 11.60
CA GLY A 137 -9.53 3.29 12.06
C GLY A 137 -10.53 2.87 10.98
N ASP A 138 -11.79 2.64 11.39
CA ASP A 138 -12.83 2.06 10.52
C ASP A 138 -13.04 2.85 9.20
N HIS A 139 -13.12 2.13 8.08
CA HIS A 139 -13.30 2.73 6.75
C HIS A 139 -14.63 3.47 6.57
N GLY A 140 -15.64 3.17 7.40
CA GLY A 140 -16.92 3.88 7.45
C GLY A 140 -16.80 5.32 7.93
N ILE A 141 -15.68 5.70 8.56
CA ILE A 141 -15.36 7.10 8.89
C ILE A 141 -15.23 7.93 7.60
N GLY A 142 -14.65 7.36 6.55
CA GLY A 142 -14.46 7.98 5.23
C GLY A 142 -13.43 9.12 5.19
N ARG A 143 -13.52 10.07 6.12
CA ARG A 143 -12.61 11.21 6.25
C ARG A 143 -12.39 11.60 7.72
N ALA A 144 -11.14 11.88 8.09
CA ALA A 144 -10.81 12.33 9.45
C ALA A 144 -9.58 13.24 9.49
N LYS A 145 -9.46 14.04 10.56
CA LYS A 145 -8.28 14.88 10.79
C LYS A 145 -7.06 14.05 11.17
N MET A 146 -5.90 14.48 10.69
CA MET A 146 -4.60 13.92 11.07
C MET A 146 -3.49 14.99 10.95
N ASP A 147 -2.37 14.71 11.59
CA ASP A 147 -1.15 15.49 11.49
C ASP A 147 -0.06 14.62 10.86
N TRP A 148 0.80 15.22 10.04
CA TRP A 148 1.90 14.50 9.42
C TRP A 148 3.11 15.38 9.11
N SER A 149 4.24 14.75 8.88
CA SER A 149 5.45 15.42 8.41
C SER A 149 6.30 14.50 7.54
N PHE A 150 7.07 15.07 6.61
CA PHE A 150 8.12 14.30 5.94
C PHE A 150 9.17 13.85 6.95
N THR A 151 9.69 12.63 6.78
CA THR A 151 10.73 12.09 7.67
C THR A 151 12.15 12.51 7.27
N GLY A 152 12.31 13.05 6.05
CA GLY A 152 13.59 13.27 5.41
C GLY A 152 14.20 12.03 4.76
N GLU A 153 13.58 10.86 4.94
CA GLU A 153 13.96 9.61 4.29
C GLU A 153 13.35 9.51 2.88
N VAL A 154 14.13 8.96 1.94
CA VAL A 154 13.70 8.71 0.56
C VAL A 154 14.10 7.29 0.17
N ASP A 155 13.16 6.54 -0.39
CA ASP A 155 13.41 5.23 -1.01
C ASP A 155 14.17 5.42 -2.34
N THR A 156 15.50 5.33 -2.26
CA THR A 156 16.41 5.50 -3.40
C THR A 156 16.42 4.31 -4.36
N VAL A 157 15.84 3.17 -3.98
CA VAL A 157 15.75 1.98 -4.84
C VAL A 157 14.56 2.08 -5.78
N ALA A 158 13.48 2.76 -5.35
CA ALA A 158 12.29 2.95 -6.16
C ALA A 158 12.43 4.11 -7.18
N ALA A 159 13.22 5.15 -6.89
CA ALA A 159 13.36 6.33 -7.74
C ALA A 159 14.61 6.30 -8.63
N PRO A 160 14.54 5.84 -9.91
CA PRO A 160 15.71 5.74 -10.79
C PRO A 160 16.36 7.08 -11.16
N ASN A 161 15.85 8.21 -10.66
CA ASN A 161 16.27 9.57 -11.03
C ASN A 161 16.32 10.58 -9.86
N ALA A 162 16.18 10.14 -8.59
CA ALA A 162 16.35 11.01 -7.43
C ALA A 162 17.83 11.21 -6.99
N HIS A 163 18.78 10.56 -7.68
CA HIS A 163 20.20 10.52 -7.30
C HIS A 163 20.98 11.85 -7.43
N ALA A 164 20.32 12.96 -7.78
CA ALA A 164 20.98 14.25 -8.00
C ALA A 164 21.11 15.16 -6.75
N LEU A 165 20.53 14.80 -5.60
CA LEU A 165 20.52 15.71 -4.42
C LEU A 165 21.12 15.14 -3.12
N ALA A 166 21.55 13.88 -3.09
CA ALA A 166 22.16 13.28 -1.90
C ALA A 166 23.69 13.49 -1.80
N GLY A 167 24.23 14.59 -2.35
CA GLY A 167 25.69 14.78 -2.52
C GLY A 167 26.24 16.17 -2.28
N LEU A 168 25.56 17.03 -1.51
CA LEU A 168 26.11 18.32 -1.06
C LEU A 168 25.94 18.47 0.46
N GLN A 169 26.77 17.74 1.19
CA GLN A 169 27.23 18.09 2.55
C GLN A 169 28.73 17.86 2.62
#